data_AF-A0A421BRX3-F1
#
_entry.id   AF-A0A421BRX3-F1
#
_cell.length_a   1.000
_cell.length_b   1.000
_cell.length_c   1.000
_cell.angle_alpha   90.00
_cell.angle_beta   90.00
_cell.angle_gamma   90.00
#
_symmetry.space_group_name_H-M   'P 1'
#
loop_
_entity.id
_entity.type
_entity.pdbx_description
1 polymer ?
#
loop_
_entity_poly.entity_id
_entity_poly.type
_entity_poly.pdbx_seq_one_letter_code
_entity_poly.pdbx_strand_id
1 'polypeptide(L)' 'MTRNDPVSTLSLSLLDAIVARHGLRRVFLALLAAALRGEGARRTKARLDMLDDHLRRDVGLPPRGASPPMPDWQRHMW' A
#
# COMPACT_ATOMS: atom_id res chain seq x y z
N MET A 1 16.48 -16.97 28.47
CA MET A 1 17.64 -16.05 28.48
C MET A 1 17.39 -14.96 27.46
N THR A 2 16.86 -13.81 27.88
CA THR A 2 16.62 -12.64 27.03
C THR A 2 17.97 -11.95 26.77
N ARG A 3 18.44 -12.02 25.52
CA ARG A 3 19.60 -11.24 25.08
C ARG A 3 19.18 -9.77 25.11
N ASN A 4 19.76 -8.99 26.02
CA ASN A 4 19.54 -7.54 26.05
C ASN A 4 20.29 -6.92 24.88
N ASP A 5 19.62 -6.86 23.73
CA ASP A 5 20.18 -6.27 22.51
C ASP A 5 20.18 -4.74 22.67
N PRO A 6 21.33 -4.06 22.48
CA PRO A 6 21.42 -2.60 22.62
C PRO A 6 20.56 -1.84 21.59
N VAL A 7 20.18 -2.49 20.50
CA VAL A 7 19.25 -1.93 19.51
C VAL A 7 17.84 -1.81 20.07
N SER A 8 17.40 -2.79 20.86
CA SER A 8 16.08 -2.80 21.48
C SER A 8 15.95 -1.68 22.51
N THR A 9 16.98 -1.44 23.31
CA THR A 9 16.99 -0.34 24.29
C THR A 9 16.96 1.04 23.62
N LEU A 10 17.68 1.22 22.50
CA LEU A 10 17.61 2.44 21.69
C LEU A 10 16.23 2.66 21.06
N SER A 11 15.57 1.58 20.62
CA SER A 11 14.22 1.69 20.07
C SER A 11 13.17 2.06 21.13
N LEU A 12 13.30 1.53 22.35
CA LEU A 12 12.45 1.87 23.48
C LEU A 12 12.61 3.34 23.90
N SER A 13 13.84 3.86 23.98
CA SER A 13 14.07 5.26 24.34
C SER A 13 13.56 6.22 23.27
N LEU A 14 13.65 5.85 21.99
CA LEU A 14 13.09 6.64 20.89
C LEU A 14 11.56 6.68 20.95
N LEU A 15 10.92 5.53 21.23
CA LEU A 15 9.46 5.49 21.42
C LEU A 15 9.04 6.39 22.59
N ASP A 16 9.77 6.33 23.70
CA ASP A 16 9.46 7.13 24.88
C ASP A 16 9.58 8.63 24.59
N ALA A 17 10.60 9.05 23.82
CA ALA A 17 10.76 10.43 23.36
C ALA A 17 9.59 10.88 22.45
N ILE A 18 9.10 10.01 21.56
CA ILE A 18 7.96 10.30 20.70
C ILE A 18 6.67 10.44 21.52
N VAL A 19 6.47 9.56 22.49
CA VAL A 19 5.32 9.62 23.42
C VAL A 19 5.38 10.87 24.28
N ALA A 20 6.54 11.24 24.81
CA ALA A 20 6.73 12.47 25.58
C ALA A 20 6.44 13.73 24.76
N ARG A 21 6.83 13.74 23.47
CA ARG A 21 6.63 14.90 22.59
C ARG A 21 5.21 15.04 22.04
N HIS A 22 4.51 13.94 21.76
CA HIS A 22 3.21 13.97 21.07
C HIS A 22 2.04 13.51 21.94
N GLY A 23 2.32 12.94 23.09
CA GLY A 23 1.34 12.34 23.97
C GLY A 23 0.87 10.98 23.47
N LEU A 24 0.58 10.08 24.41
CA LEU A 24 0.21 8.70 24.13
C LEU A 24 -1.04 8.57 23.23
N ARG A 25 -2.02 9.48 23.37
CA ARG A 25 -3.25 9.49 22.56
C ARG A 25 -2.95 9.72 21.07
N ARG A 26 -2.07 10.65 20.71
CA ARG A 26 -1.72 10.91 19.30
C ARG A 26 -0.91 9.78 18.70
N VAL A 27 0.02 9.21 19.47
CA VAL A 27 0.82 8.06 19.04
C VAL A 27 -0.08 6.84 18.81
N PHE A 28 -1.04 6.58 19.71
CA PHE A 28 -2.00 5.49 19.56
C PHE A 28 -2.89 5.67 18.32
N LEU A 29 -3.44 6.87 18.10
CA LEU A 29 -4.23 7.15 16.89
C LEU A 29 -3.40 7.03 15.61
N ALA A 30 -2.15 7.49 15.61
CA ALA A 30 -1.25 7.35 14.46
C ALA A 30 -0.93 5.88 14.18
N LEU A 31 -0.70 5.07 15.22
CA LEU A 31 -0.48 3.64 15.10
C LEU A 31 -1.72 2.93 14.55
N LEU A 32 -2.91 3.25 15.08
CA LEU A 32 -4.18 2.73 14.60
C LEU A 32 -4.43 3.11 13.13
N ALA A 33 -4.20 4.36 12.77
CA ALA A 33 -4.33 4.84 11.40
C ALA A 33 -3.33 4.14 10.47
N ALA A 34 -2.08 3.90 10.91
CA ALA A 34 -1.09 3.19 10.12
C ALA A 34 -1.48 1.72 9.90
N ALA A 35 -2.00 1.04 10.93
CA ALA A 35 -2.50 -0.33 10.83
C ALA A 35 -3.66 -0.42 9.82
N LEU A 36 -4.64 0.48 9.93
CA LEU A 36 -5.80 0.52 9.03
C LEU A 36 -5.41 0.93 7.59
N ARG A 37 -4.44 1.86 7.43
CA ARG A 37 -3.97 2.30 6.11
C ARG A 37 -3.20 1.21 5.38
N GLY A 38 -2.44 0.37 6.10
CA GLY A 38 -1.71 -0.76 5.54
C GLY A 38 -2.63 -1.79 4.90
N GLU A 39 -3.73 -2.16 5.57
CA GLU A 39 -4.73 -3.07 5.00
C GLU A 39 -5.59 -2.40 3.93
N GLY A 40 -6.05 -1.16 4.19
CA GLY A 40 -6.89 -0.42 3.26
C GLY A 40 -6.21 -0.17 1.91
N ALA A 41 -4.93 0.24 1.92
CA ALA A 41 -4.18 0.47 0.68
C ALA A 41 -3.99 -0.82 -0.14
N ARG A 42 -3.71 -1.96 0.53
CA ARG A 42 -3.57 -3.26 -0.14
C ARG A 42 -4.91 -3.73 -0.72
N ARG A 43 -5.99 -3.60 0.04
CA ARG A 43 -7.35 -3.96 -0.40
C ARG A 43 -7.83 -3.10 -1.55
N THR A 44 -7.61 -1.79 -1.49
CA THR A 44 -7.96 -0.86 -2.59
C THR A 44 -7.15 -1.18 -3.83
N LYS A 45 -5.84 -1.44 -3.70
CA LYS A 45 -5.01 -1.85 -4.83
C LYS A 45 -5.50 -3.16 -5.45
N ALA A 46 -5.80 -4.18 -4.63
CA ALA A 46 -6.35 -5.46 -5.10
C ALA A 46 -7.70 -5.29 -5.82
N ARG A 47 -8.55 -4.36 -5.36
CA ARG A 47 -9.85 -4.07 -5.99
C ARG A 47 -9.71 -3.30 -7.30
N LEU A 48 -8.80 -2.32 -7.37
CA LEU A 48 -8.45 -1.65 -8.62
C LEU A 48 -7.79 -2.61 -9.60
N ASP A 49 -7.13 -3.64 -9.06
CA ASP A 49 -6.59 -4.72 -9.84
C ASP A 49 -7.68 -5.70 -10.34
N MET A 50 -8.79 -5.78 -9.60
CA MET A 50 -10.09 -6.35 -9.97
C MET A 50 -10.71 -5.78 -11.27
N LEU A 51 -10.32 -4.56 -11.64
CA LEU A 51 -11.06 -3.75 -12.59
C LEU A 51 -10.63 -4.03 -14.03
N ASP A 52 -11.62 -4.21 -14.92
CA ASP A 52 -11.39 -4.39 -16.35
C ASP A 52 -10.68 -3.18 -16.98
N ASP A 53 -9.93 -3.40 -18.06
CA ASP A 53 -9.12 -2.34 -18.69
C ASP A 53 -9.95 -1.15 -19.21
N HIS A 54 -11.21 -1.38 -19.60
CA HIS A 54 -12.11 -0.31 -20.02
C HIS A 54 -12.48 0.61 -18.85
N LEU A 55 -12.84 0.06 -17.69
CA LEU A 55 -13.13 0.82 -16.47
C LEU A 55 -11.86 1.46 -15.88
N ARG A 56 -10.68 0.82 -16.03
CA ARG A 56 -9.40 1.43 -15.64
C ARG A 56 -9.10 2.68 -16.47
N ARG A 57 -9.39 2.64 -17.78
CA ARG A 57 -9.24 3.79 -18.67
C ARG A 57 -10.13 4.96 -18.26
N ASP A 58 -11.36 4.69 -17.86
CA ASP A 58 -12.31 5.73 -17.42
C ASP A 58 -11.89 6.43 -16.12
N VAL A 59 -11.14 5.71 -15.25
CA VAL A 59 -10.59 6.24 -13.99
C VAL A 59 -9.17 6.80 -14.15
N GLY A 60 -8.59 6.73 -15.36
CA GLY A 60 -7.23 7.21 -15.65
C GLY A 60 -6.11 6.28 -15.13
N LEU A 61 -6.44 5.01 -14.84
CA LEU A 61 -5.46 3.99 -14.48
C LEU A 61 -4.83 3.36 -15.73
N PRO A 62 -3.53 3.04 -15.72
CA PRO A 62 -2.90 2.34 -16.83
C PRO A 62 -3.49 0.91 -16.98
N PRO A 63 -3.62 0.40 -18.21
CA PRO A 63 -4.11 -0.95 -18.46
C PRO A 63 -3.17 -1.99 -17.84
N ARG A 64 -3.72 -3.17 -17.47
CA ARG A 64 -2.97 -4.21 -16.74
C ARG A 64 -1.85 -4.86 -17.56
N GLY A 65 -1.92 -4.75 -18.88
CA GLY A 65 -0.86 -5.16 -19.80
C GLY A 65 -1.03 -4.45 -21.13
N ALA A 66 0.06 -4.30 -21.88
CA ALA A 66 -0.05 -4.02 -23.30
C ALA A 66 -0.91 -5.13 -23.90
N SER A 67 -2.12 -4.81 -24.38
CA SER A 67 -2.87 -5.75 -25.21
C SER A 67 -1.90 -6.22 -26.29
N PRO A 68 -1.64 -7.54 -26.42
CA PRO A 68 -0.70 -8.02 -27.43
C PRO A 68 -1.14 -7.44 -28.78
N PRO A 69 -0.19 -6.97 -29.61
CA PRO A 69 -0.52 -6.37 -30.88
C PRO A 69 -1.44 -7.34 -31.63
N MET A 70 -2.61 -6.83 -32.00
CA MET A 70 -3.62 -7.61 -32.71
C MET A 70 -2.95 -8.21 -33.96
N PRO A 71 -3.00 -9.54 -34.17
CA PRO A 71 -2.28 -10.17 -35.26
C PRO A 71 -2.69 -9.56 -36.61
N ASP A 72 -1.73 -9.27 -37.48
CA ASP A 72 -1.97 -8.50 -38.71
C ASP A 72 -3.01 -9.13 -39.64
N TRP A 73 -3.19 -10.46 -39.59
CA TRP A 73 -4.21 -11.18 -40.36
C TRP A 73 -5.64 -10.77 -40.00
N GLN A 74 -5.89 -10.26 -38.79
CA GLN A 74 -7.20 -9.80 -38.34
C GLN A 74 -7.53 -8.39 -38.87
N ARG A 75 -6.54 -7.67 -39.42
CA ARG A 75 -6.70 -6.33 -40.01
C ARG A 75 -7.16 -6.36 -41.48
N HIS A 76 -7.06 -7.52 -42.14
CA HIS A 76 -7.34 -7.69 -43.58
C HIS A 76 -8.62 -8.47 -43.88
N MET A 77 -9.42 -8.82 -42.86
CA MET A 77 -10.71 -9.50 -43.04
C MET A 77 -11.87 -8.51 -42.88
N TRP A 78 -11.94 -7.53 -43.78
CA TRP A 78 -13.12 -6.69 -44.00
C TRP A 78 -13.44 -6.67 -45.49
#